data_AF-A0A318XH77-F1
#
_entry.id   AF-A0A318XH77-F1
#
_cell.length_a   1.000
_cell.length_b   1.000
_cell.length_c   1.000
_cell.angle_alpha   90.00
_cell.angle_beta   90.00
_cell.angle_gamma   90.00
#
_symmetry.space_group_name_H-M   'P 1'
#
loop_
_entity.id
_entity.type
_entity.pdbx_description
1 polymer ?
#
loop_
_entity_poly.entity_id
_entity_poly.type
_entity_poly.pdbx_seq_one_letter_code
_entity_poly.pdbx_strand_id
1 'polypeptide(L)'
;MRNIKKNCLVFAAAVLISLSAPGAIAFADNSALANTQLAAVYENGQSYCNLSDFEHEVRVKLTDAQGNPLAGKKVEWKENSGEFYGLILKYNQTVTDSDGVAKNNITVMFPSFTKGKIITIDSAVSADFPGDTEYMASAGSVKVYRKLISSYKAGDGNMDGSVDALDLAALRMYLLGNKSAIINPSAVDMDNDRSLDAVDLALLKAILLR
;
A
#
# COMPACT_ATOMS: atom_id res chain seq x y z
N MET A 1 -36.15 -29.23 20.22
CA MET A 1 -35.18 -28.29 19.61
C MET A 1 -33.82 -28.66 20.20
N ARG A 2 -32.76 -29.05 19.50
CA ARG A 2 -32.27 -28.68 18.17
C ARG A 2 -31.27 -29.78 17.76
N ASN A 3 -31.37 -30.27 16.52
CA ASN A 3 -30.54 -31.35 15.97
C ASN A 3 -29.50 -30.77 14.97
N ILE A 4 -28.22 -31.14 15.17
CA ILE A 4 -27.18 -31.57 14.20
C ILE A 4 -26.62 -30.58 13.14
N LYS A 5 -25.27 -30.43 13.16
CA LYS A 5 -24.24 -30.69 12.10
C LYS A 5 -23.08 -29.69 12.29
N LYS A 6 -21.78 -29.97 12.14
CA LYS A 6 -20.91 -31.14 11.85
C LYS A 6 -19.48 -30.61 12.04
N ASN A 7 -18.68 -31.16 12.96
CA ASN A 7 -17.22 -31.07 12.85
C ASN A 7 -16.73 -32.40 12.29
N CYS A 8 -16.20 -32.36 11.07
CA CYS A 8 -15.63 -33.51 10.40
C CYS A 8 -14.24 -33.77 11.01
N LEU A 9 -14.15 -34.76 11.90
CA LEU A 9 -12.89 -35.34 12.34
C LEU A 9 -12.42 -36.37 11.30
N VAL A 10 -11.15 -36.20 10.92
CA VAL A 10 -10.09 -37.23 10.87
C VAL A 10 -10.36 -38.48 10.01
N PHE A 11 -9.60 -38.62 8.93
CA PHE A 11 -9.21 -39.92 8.40
C PHE A 11 -7.68 -39.99 8.35
N ALA A 12 -7.08 -40.62 9.35
CA ALA A 12 -5.77 -41.25 9.21
C ALA A 12 -6.03 -42.75 9.00
N ALA A 13 -5.71 -43.25 7.81
CA ALA A 13 -5.85 -44.66 7.47
C ALA A 13 -4.84 -45.48 8.28
N ALA A 14 -5.33 -46.36 9.14
CA ALA A 14 -4.49 -47.35 9.82
C ALA A 14 -4.29 -48.56 8.89
N VAL A 15 -3.08 -48.71 8.36
CA VAL A 15 -2.64 -49.95 7.70
C VAL A 15 -2.27 -50.95 8.79
N LEU A 16 -2.98 -52.08 8.84
CA LEU A 16 -2.65 -53.21 9.72
C LEU A 16 -1.53 -54.03 9.08
N ILE A 17 -0.33 -53.99 9.66
CA ILE A 17 0.78 -54.90 9.34
C ILE A 17 0.99 -55.82 10.54
N SER A 18 0.92 -57.14 10.31
CA SER A 18 1.22 -58.17 11.31
C SER A 18 2.71 -58.17 11.67
N LEU A 19 3.01 -58.13 12.97
CA LEU A 19 4.36 -57.97 13.50
C LEU A 19 4.92 -59.32 13.95
N SER A 20 6.05 -59.74 13.39
CA SER A 20 6.83 -60.89 13.88
C SER A 20 8.34 -60.59 13.91
N ALA A 21 8.76 -59.67 14.77
CA ALA A 21 10.10 -59.63 15.37
C ALA A 21 10.18 -58.51 16.44
N PRO A 22 10.88 -58.71 17.56
CA PRO A 22 11.21 -57.63 18.49
C PRO A 22 12.43 -56.86 17.94
N GLY A 23 12.19 -56.05 16.92
CA GLY A 23 13.13 -55.04 16.42
C GLY A 23 12.45 -53.69 16.45
N ALA A 24 13.08 -52.71 17.08
CA ALA A 24 12.53 -51.37 17.28
C ALA A 24 11.87 -50.83 16.01
N ILE A 25 10.59 -50.45 16.11
CA ILE A 25 9.94 -49.62 15.11
C ILE A 25 10.56 -48.24 15.28
N ALA A 26 11.57 -47.92 14.47
CA ALA A 26 12.00 -46.55 14.30
C ALA A 26 10.86 -45.83 13.55
N PHE A 27 10.11 -44.99 14.26
CA PHE A 27 9.33 -43.96 13.60
C PHE A 27 10.34 -43.05 12.91
N ALA A 28 10.42 -43.10 11.59
CA ALA A 28 11.20 -42.16 10.82
C ALA A 28 10.75 -40.75 11.23
N ASP A 29 11.74 -39.93 11.57
CA ASP A 29 11.57 -38.58 12.10
C ASP A 29 10.58 -37.81 11.22
N ASN A 30 9.49 -37.34 11.83
CA ASN A 30 8.58 -36.43 11.17
C ASN A 30 9.31 -35.09 11.17
N SER A 31 10.24 -34.91 10.22
CA SER A 31 11.15 -33.77 10.16
C SER A 31 10.33 -32.49 10.22
N ALA A 32 10.24 -31.92 11.42
CA ALA A 32 9.44 -30.75 11.67
C ALA A 32 10.06 -29.60 10.86
N LEU A 33 9.27 -29.03 9.95
CA LEU A 33 9.70 -27.89 9.16
C LEU A 33 10.22 -26.79 10.07
N ALA A 34 11.31 -26.14 9.67
CA ALA A 34 11.89 -25.06 10.45
C ALA A 34 10.98 -23.84 10.44
N ASN A 35 10.78 -23.23 11.62
CA ASN A 35 10.02 -21.98 11.72
C ASN A 35 10.72 -20.86 10.96
N THR A 36 9.93 -19.93 10.42
CA THR A 36 10.44 -18.74 9.74
C THR A 36 9.84 -17.46 10.30
N GLN A 37 10.53 -16.35 10.04
CA GLN A 37 10.07 -15.02 10.34
C GLN A 37 10.16 -14.16 9.08
N LEU A 38 9.07 -13.50 8.71
CA LEU A 38 9.00 -12.53 7.63
C LEU A 38 8.75 -11.13 8.22
N ALA A 39 9.74 -10.25 8.14
CA ALA A 39 9.68 -8.93 8.76
C ALA A 39 9.92 -7.81 7.73
N ALA A 40 9.20 -6.70 7.86
CA ALA A 40 9.45 -5.52 7.03
C ALA A 40 10.84 -4.93 7.29
N VAL A 41 11.48 -4.47 6.22
CA VAL A 41 12.76 -3.75 6.29
C VAL A 41 12.50 -2.31 5.91
N TYR A 42 12.77 -1.40 6.85
CA TYR A 42 12.63 0.04 6.64
C TYR A 42 13.99 0.70 6.51
N GLU A 43 14.02 1.81 5.79
CA GLU A 43 15.23 2.63 5.70
C GLU A 43 15.39 3.52 6.94
N ASN A 44 16.64 3.88 7.25
CA ASN A 44 16.97 4.93 8.22
C ASN A 44 16.35 4.74 9.63
N GLY A 45 16.13 3.49 10.06
CA GLY A 45 15.59 3.16 11.38
C GLY A 45 14.11 3.50 11.57
N GLN A 46 13.37 3.74 10.48
CA GLN A 46 11.95 4.03 10.52
C GLN A 46 11.10 2.78 10.82
N SER A 47 9.80 2.99 11.06
CA SER A 47 8.80 1.92 11.27
C SER A 47 7.74 1.85 10.17
N TYR A 48 7.95 2.61 9.09
CA TYR A 48 7.10 2.68 7.90
C TYR A 48 7.93 3.10 6.68
N CYS A 49 7.46 2.76 5.49
CA CYS A 49 7.96 3.29 4.22
C CYS A 49 7.33 4.66 3.98
N ASN A 50 8.15 5.70 3.82
CA ASN A 50 7.68 7.04 3.51
C ASN A 50 7.46 7.17 1.99
N LEU A 51 6.23 7.47 1.59
CA LEU A 51 5.92 7.69 0.19
C LEU A 51 6.28 9.14 -0.21
N SER A 52 7.55 9.46 -0.46
CA SER A 52 7.94 10.80 -0.95
C SER A 52 7.47 11.11 -2.37
N ASP A 53 7.34 10.08 -3.21
CA ASP A 53 7.09 10.09 -4.64
C ASP A 53 5.88 9.19 -4.99
N PHE A 54 5.64 8.94 -6.28
CA PHE A 54 4.55 8.07 -6.72
C PHE A 54 4.95 6.60 -6.77
N GLU A 55 6.25 6.30 -6.83
CA GLU A 55 6.79 4.94 -6.85
C GLU A 55 7.73 4.72 -5.68
N HIS A 56 7.54 3.61 -4.96
CA HIS A 56 8.36 3.26 -3.80
C HIS A 56 8.69 1.79 -3.76
N GLU A 57 9.90 1.47 -3.31
CA GLU A 57 10.30 0.09 -3.03
C GLU A 57 9.90 -0.27 -1.59
N VAL A 58 9.17 -1.36 -1.45
CA VAL A 58 8.88 -2.02 -0.18
C VAL A 58 9.72 -3.28 -0.05
N ARG A 59 10.15 -3.60 1.17
CA ARG A 59 11.07 -4.70 1.44
C ARG A 59 10.61 -5.53 2.62
N VAL A 60 10.77 -6.85 2.51
CA VAL A 60 10.66 -7.79 3.64
C VAL A 60 11.89 -8.68 3.66
N LYS A 61 12.29 -9.10 4.86
CA LYS A 61 13.38 -10.06 5.09
C LYS A 61 12.80 -11.33 5.68
N LEU A 62 13.12 -12.45 5.04
CA LEU A 62 12.79 -13.79 5.48
C LEU A 62 14.00 -14.43 6.16
N THR A 63 13.81 -14.89 7.38
CA THR A 63 14.84 -15.63 8.14
C THR A 63 14.29 -16.93 8.70
N ASP A 64 15.19 -17.85 9.01
CA ASP A 64 14.87 -18.98 9.89
C ASP A 64 14.70 -18.54 11.36
N ALA A 65 14.42 -19.50 12.25
CA ALA A 65 14.27 -19.28 13.67
C ALA A 65 15.54 -18.79 14.38
N GLN A 66 16.71 -19.00 13.77
CA GLN A 66 18.01 -18.56 14.28
C GLN A 66 18.41 -17.18 13.74
N GLY A 67 17.62 -16.60 12.83
CA GLY A 67 17.87 -15.30 12.21
C GLY A 67 18.75 -15.38 10.95
N ASN A 68 19.04 -16.57 10.43
CA ASN A 68 19.80 -16.70 9.19
C ASN A 68 18.91 -16.34 7.98
N PRO A 69 19.44 -15.60 6.99
CA PRO A 69 18.68 -15.22 5.81
C PRO A 69 18.35 -16.42 4.92
N LEU A 70 17.11 -16.46 4.40
CA LEU A 70 16.66 -17.51 3.49
C LEU A 70 16.56 -16.96 2.05
N ALA A 71 17.52 -17.33 1.20
CA ALA A 71 17.60 -16.91 -0.20
C ALA A 71 16.76 -17.80 -1.13
N GLY A 72 16.33 -17.25 -2.27
CA GLY A 72 15.63 -18.00 -3.32
C GLY A 72 14.19 -18.41 -2.97
N LYS A 73 13.62 -17.90 -1.88
CA LYS A 73 12.26 -18.22 -1.42
C LYS A 73 11.25 -17.26 -2.04
N LYS A 74 10.09 -17.79 -2.43
CA LYS A 74 9.01 -17.00 -3.04
C LYS A 74 8.23 -16.24 -1.98
N VAL A 75 8.02 -14.95 -2.19
CA VAL A 75 7.16 -14.10 -1.35
C VAL A 75 5.99 -13.61 -2.19
N GLU A 76 4.78 -13.85 -1.73
CA GLU A 76 3.54 -13.37 -2.33
C GLU A 76 3.17 -12.02 -1.72
N TRP A 77 2.63 -11.11 -2.53
CA TRP A 77 2.29 -9.76 -2.10
C TRP A 77 0.82 -9.47 -2.35
N LYS A 78 0.21 -8.74 -1.42
CA LYS A 78 -1.18 -8.30 -1.52
C LYS A 78 -1.33 -6.88 -1.00
N GLU A 79 -2.04 -6.03 -1.74
CA GLU A 79 -2.43 -4.72 -1.22
C GLU A 79 -3.51 -4.87 -0.13
N ASN A 80 -3.35 -4.11 0.95
CA ASN A 80 -4.43 -3.87 1.91
C ASN A 80 -4.81 -2.39 1.90
N SER A 81 -4.87 -1.76 0.73
CA SER A 81 -5.41 -0.41 0.65
C SER A 81 -6.89 -0.44 1.02
N GLY A 82 -7.28 0.37 2.00
CA GLY A 82 -8.67 0.76 2.15
C GLY A 82 -9.18 1.44 0.87
N GLU A 83 -10.50 1.47 0.68
CA GLU A 83 -11.22 1.85 -0.55
C GLU A 83 -10.85 3.22 -1.18
N PHE A 84 -10.01 4.04 -0.53
CA PHE A 84 -9.80 5.45 -0.85
C PHE A 84 -8.48 5.80 -1.55
N TYR A 85 -7.44 4.96 -1.47
CA TYR A 85 -6.14 5.24 -2.11
C TYR A 85 -5.71 4.04 -2.93
N GLY A 86 -5.52 4.22 -4.25
CA GLY A 86 -5.10 3.12 -5.12
C GLY A 86 -3.64 2.78 -4.87
N LEU A 87 -3.35 1.83 -3.98
CA LEU A 87 -2.03 1.22 -3.89
C LEU A 87 -1.97 0.09 -4.92
N ILE A 88 -1.02 0.19 -5.84
CA ILE A 88 -0.83 -0.80 -6.90
C ILE A 88 0.51 -1.47 -6.70
N LEU A 89 0.52 -2.80 -6.64
CA LEU A 89 1.73 -3.60 -6.63
C LEU A 89 2.24 -3.80 -8.05
N LYS A 90 3.54 -3.62 -8.27
CA LYS A 90 4.18 -3.93 -9.56
C LYS A 90 4.16 -5.43 -9.84
N TYR A 91 4.38 -6.24 -8.80
CA TYR A 91 4.37 -7.70 -8.89
C TYR A 91 3.52 -8.29 -7.77
N ASN A 92 2.79 -9.37 -8.05
CA ASN A 92 2.07 -10.14 -7.03
C ASN A 92 2.96 -11.17 -6.31
N GLN A 93 4.16 -11.42 -6.83
CA GLN A 93 5.15 -12.31 -6.21
C GLN A 93 6.57 -11.85 -6.54
N THR A 94 7.50 -12.08 -5.61
CA THR A 94 8.93 -11.82 -5.78
C THR A 94 9.74 -12.95 -5.14
N VAL A 95 11.07 -12.89 -5.23
CA VAL A 95 11.98 -13.90 -4.66
C VAL A 95 12.98 -13.21 -3.74
N THR A 96 13.35 -13.86 -2.64
CA THR A 96 14.39 -13.36 -1.73
C THR A 96 15.78 -13.44 -2.34
N ASP A 97 16.59 -12.40 -2.16
CA ASP A 97 17.99 -12.36 -2.53
C ASP A 97 18.89 -13.12 -1.53
N SER A 98 20.22 -13.05 -1.70
CA SER A 98 21.20 -13.70 -0.81
C SER A 98 21.13 -13.24 0.65
N ASP A 99 20.59 -12.04 0.90
CA ASP A 99 20.41 -11.48 2.24
C ASP A 99 19.03 -11.82 2.82
N GLY A 100 18.27 -12.67 2.14
CA GLY A 100 16.91 -13.06 2.51
C GLY A 100 15.89 -11.96 2.23
N VAL A 101 16.22 -10.93 1.44
CA VAL A 101 15.36 -9.77 1.21
C VAL A 101 14.57 -9.93 -0.07
N ALA A 102 13.25 -9.83 0.02
CA ALA A 102 12.36 -9.69 -1.12
C ALA A 102 11.96 -8.22 -1.27
N LYS A 103 12.01 -7.69 -2.50
CA LYS A 103 11.75 -6.29 -2.83
C LYS A 103 10.65 -6.19 -3.87
N ASN A 104 9.74 -5.24 -3.69
CA ASN A 104 8.66 -4.98 -4.63
C ASN A 104 8.45 -3.47 -4.77
N ASN A 105 7.97 -3.02 -5.93
CA ASN A 105 7.62 -1.62 -6.12
C ASN A 105 6.11 -1.43 -5.98
N ILE A 106 5.72 -0.38 -5.28
CA ILE A 106 4.34 0.08 -5.20
C ILE A 106 4.19 1.42 -5.91
N THR A 107 3.06 1.60 -6.58
CA THR A 107 2.63 2.86 -7.16
C THR A 107 1.41 3.36 -6.42
N VAL A 108 1.36 4.67 -6.14
CA VAL A 108 0.23 5.31 -5.47
C VAL A 108 -0.55 6.13 -6.49
N MET A 109 -1.81 5.76 -6.71
CA MET A 109 -2.75 6.56 -7.50
C MET A 109 -3.66 7.35 -6.58
N PHE A 110 -3.75 8.65 -6.83
CA PHE A 110 -4.60 9.55 -6.07
C PHE A 110 -5.82 9.97 -6.90
N PRO A 111 -7.05 9.89 -6.35
CA PRO A 111 -8.18 10.57 -6.95
C PRO A 111 -8.04 12.08 -6.77
N SER A 112 -8.62 12.85 -7.70
CA SER A 112 -8.65 14.32 -7.65
C SER A 112 -9.15 14.83 -6.30
N PHE A 113 -8.41 15.76 -5.69
CA PHE A 113 -8.60 16.14 -4.30
C PHE A 113 -9.56 17.32 -4.11
N THR A 114 -10.21 17.37 -2.95
CA THR A 114 -10.86 18.58 -2.42
C THR A 114 -9.89 19.30 -1.47
N LYS A 115 -9.77 20.63 -1.59
CA LYS A 115 -8.81 21.49 -0.83
C LYS A 115 -8.81 21.25 0.68
N GLY A 116 -7.63 21.46 1.30
CA GLY A 116 -7.49 21.77 2.73
C GLY A 116 -7.66 20.54 3.62
N LYS A 117 -7.90 19.40 2.99
CA LYS A 117 -7.92 18.11 3.63
C LYS A 117 -6.48 17.63 3.75
N ILE A 118 -6.04 17.44 4.99
CA ILE A 118 -4.88 16.61 5.27
C ILE A 118 -5.27 15.20 4.85
N ILE A 119 -4.51 14.66 3.91
CA ILE A 119 -4.65 13.29 3.48
C ILE A 119 -3.54 12.51 4.14
N THR A 120 -3.94 11.61 5.03
CA THR A 120 -3.02 10.66 5.64
C THR A 120 -3.24 9.33 4.94
N ILE A 121 -2.20 8.86 4.25
CA ILE A 121 -2.06 7.46 3.89
C ILE A 121 -1.46 6.80 5.12
N ASP A 122 -2.22 5.90 5.72
CA ASP A 122 -1.77 4.99 6.76
C ASP A 122 -2.31 3.61 6.37
N SER A 123 -1.48 2.83 5.72
CA SER A 123 -1.88 1.57 5.11
C SER A 123 -0.74 0.55 5.21
N ALA A 124 -1.00 -0.67 4.76
CA ALA A 124 0.01 -1.70 4.74
C ALA A 124 -0.09 -2.57 3.49
N VAL A 125 1.05 -3.08 3.06
CA VAL A 125 1.15 -4.14 2.06
C VAL A 125 1.43 -5.44 2.81
N SER A 126 0.63 -6.48 2.56
CA SER A 126 0.91 -7.82 3.08
C SER A 126 1.95 -8.52 2.22
N ALA A 127 2.80 -9.28 2.90
CA ALA A 127 3.74 -10.20 2.29
C ALA A 127 3.59 -11.57 2.96
N ASP A 128 3.56 -12.63 2.17
CA ASP A 128 3.33 -13.99 2.65
C ASP A 128 4.38 -14.91 2.04
N PHE A 129 5.12 -15.62 2.90
CA PHE A 129 5.89 -16.78 2.52
C PHE A 129 5.01 -18.02 2.78
N PRO A 130 4.58 -18.77 1.75
CA PRO A 130 3.64 -19.88 1.92
C PRO A 130 4.27 -21.13 2.58
N GLY A 131 5.57 -21.12 2.84
CA GLY A 131 6.32 -22.30 3.27
C GLY A 131 6.77 -23.17 2.10
N ASP A 132 7.62 -24.14 2.40
CA ASP A 132 8.07 -25.17 1.47
C ASP A 132 8.35 -26.51 2.21
N THR A 133 9.11 -27.41 1.60
CA THR A 133 9.45 -28.72 2.17
C THR A 133 10.43 -28.66 3.34
N GLU A 134 11.05 -27.50 3.59
CA GLU A 134 12.07 -27.29 4.63
C GLU A 134 11.58 -26.31 5.70
N TYR A 135 10.78 -25.32 5.30
CA TYR A 135 10.43 -24.16 6.10
C TYR A 135 8.92 -23.95 6.21
N MET A 136 8.45 -23.63 7.41
CA MET A 136 7.06 -23.25 7.66
C MET A 136 6.73 -21.90 7.03
N ALA A 137 5.44 -21.71 6.72
CA ALA A 137 4.90 -20.44 6.26
C ALA A 137 5.07 -19.32 7.31
N SER A 138 5.23 -18.09 6.85
CA SER A 138 5.20 -16.89 7.68
C SER A 138 4.65 -15.70 6.90
N ALA A 139 4.06 -14.75 7.62
CA ALA A 139 3.48 -13.55 7.04
C ALA A 139 4.08 -12.31 7.68
N GLY A 140 4.16 -11.24 6.90
CA GLY A 140 4.65 -9.93 7.29
C GLY A 140 3.78 -8.83 6.69
N SER A 141 3.95 -7.61 7.20
CA SER A 141 3.32 -6.44 6.62
C SER A 141 4.29 -5.27 6.62
N VAL A 142 4.33 -4.55 5.49
CA VAL A 142 5.10 -3.33 5.35
C VAL A 142 4.14 -2.16 5.52
N LYS A 143 4.32 -1.39 6.59
CA LYS A 143 3.55 -0.16 6.81
C LYS A 143 3.99 0.89 5.81
N VAL A 144 3.03 1.55 5.17
CA VAL A 144 3.26 2.65 4.24
C VAL A 144 2.56 3.88 4.78
N TYR A 145 3.29 4.99 4.82
CA TYR A 145 2.79 6.23 5.38
C TYR A 145 3.12 7.42 4.49
N ARG A 146 2.15 8.32 4.34
CA ARG A 146 2.36 9.64 3.78
C ARG A 146 1.36 10.62 4.38
N LYS A 147 1.86 11.78 4.81
CA LYS A 147 1.01 12.93 5.09
C LYS A 147 1.08 13.88 3.90
N LEU A 148 0.03 13.91 3.11
CA LEU A 148 -0.15 14.88 2.04
C LEU A 148 -0.94 16.07 2.55
N ILE A 149 -0.42 17.25 2.25
CA ILE A 149 -1.16 18.50 2.35
C ILE A 149 -1.48 18.86 0.91
N SER A 150 -2.75 18.89 0.52
CA SER A 150 -3.16 19.38 -0.80
C SER A 150 -2.94 20.89 -0.86
N SER A 151 -1.70 21.32 -1.07
CA SER A 151 -1.38 22.70 -1.41
C SER A 151 -1.66 22.89 -2.90
N TYR A 152 -2.74 23.59 -3.23
CA TYR A 152 -2.88 24.18 -4.56
C TYR A 152 -1.99 25.43 -4.61
N LYS A 153 -1.50 25.76 -5.80
CA LYS A 153 -0.80 27.02 -6.02
C LYS A 153 -1.85 28.13 -6.10
N ALA A 154 -1.65 29.24 -5.39
CA ALA A 154 -2.56 30.38 -5.49
C ALA A 154 -2.64 30.83 -6.95
N GLY A 155 -3.86 30.86 -7.49
CA GLY A 155 -4.17 31.15 -8.89
C GLY A 155 -4.38 29.93 -9.80
N ASP A 156 -4.06 28.71 -9.36
CA ASP A 156 -4.24 27.47 -10.13
C ASP A 156 -5.67 26.93 -9.97
N GLY A 157 -6.59 27.56 -10.70
CA GLY A 157 -8.01 27.29 -10.64
C GLY A 157 -8.42 25.98 -11.31
N ASN A 158 -7.74 25.57 -12.37
CA ASN A 158 -8.06 24.33 -13.10
C ASN A 158 -7.31 23.09 -12.53
N MET A 159 -6.41 23.30 -11.56
CA MET A 159 -5.60 22.26 -10.89
C MET A 159 -4.65 21.51 -11.84
N ASP A 160 -4.14 22.18 -12.87
CA ASP A 160 -3.15 21.60 -13.79
C ASP A 160 -1.69 21.78 -13.33
N GLY A 161 -1.49 22.45 -12.18
CA GLY A 161 -0.18 22.70 -11.57
C GLY A 161 0.51 23.97 -12.08
N SER A 162 -0.05 24.62 -13.10
CA SER A 162 0.40 25.90 -13.62
C SER A 162 -0.50 27.03 -13.11
N VAL A 163 -0.04 28.28 -13.28
CA VAL A 163 -0.90 29.46 -13.07
C VAL A 163 -0.83 30.22 -14.38
N ASP A 164 -1.81 30.03 -15.23
CA ASP A 164 -1.84 30.55 -16.58
C ASP A 164 -3.24 31.04 -17.03
N ALA A 165 -3.38 31.32 -18.33
CA ALA A 165 -4.61 31.87 -18.90
C ALA A 165 -5.81 30.91 -18.81
N LEU A 166 -5.58 29.60 -18.67
CA LEU A 166 -6.63 28.60 -18.50
C LEU A 166 -7.31 28.75 -17.14
N ASP A 167 -6.58 29.10 -16.09
CA ASP A 167 -7.14 29.41 -14.77
C ASP A 167 -8.04 30.63 -14.80
N LEU A 168 -7.58 31.68 -15.49
CA LEU A 168 -8.34 32.90 -15.69
C LEU A 168 -9.62 32.63 -16.49
N ALA A 169 -9.55 31.76 -17.51
CA ALA A 169 -10.71 31.35 -18.28
C ALA A 169 -11.71 30.56 -17.42
N ALA A 170 -11.23 29.63 -16.60
CA ALA A 170 -12.06 28.86 -15.68
C ALA A 170 -12.81 29.77 -14.68
N LEU A 171 -12.10 30.74 -14.07
CA LEU A 171 -12.71 31.72 -13.16
C LEU A 171 -13.75 32.59 -13.86
N ARG A 172 -13.48 33.07 -15.07
CA ARG A 172 -14.47 33.82 -15.86
C ARG A 172 -15.70 33.01 -16.17
N MET A 173 -15.55 31.75 -16.56
CA MET A 173 -16.69 30.86 -16.84
C MET A 173 -17.55 30.67 -15.58
N TYR A 174 -16.90 30.46 -14.42
CA TYR A 174 -17.60 30.35 -13.13
C TYR A 174 -18.40 31.62 -12.79
N LEU A 175 -17.77 32.80 -12.91
CA LEU A 175 -18.41 34.09 -12.64
C LEU A 175 -19.56 34.41 -13.60
N LEU A 176 -19.49 33.91 -14.84
CA LEU A 176 -20.56 34.02 -15.84
C LEU A 176 -21.73 33.04 -15.60
N GLY A 177 -21.72 32.29 -14.49
CA GLY A 177 -22.78 31.37 -14.09
C GLY A 177 -22.64 29.96 -14.67
N ASN A 178 -21.57 29.67 -15.42
CA ASN A 178 -21.26 28.31 -15.84
C ASN A 178 -20.58 27.54 -14.70
N LYS A 179 -21.39 27.09 -13.74
CA LYS A 179 -20.96 26.33 -12.58
C LYS A 179 -20.45 24.91 -12.90
N SER A 180 -20.54 24.49 -14.17
CA SER A 180 -19.96 23.23 -14.65
C SER A 180 -18.48 23.34 -14.98
N ALA A 181 -17.90 24.55 -14.96
CA ALA A 181 -16.46 24.70 -15.02
C ALA A 181 -15.82 24.01 -13.81
N ILE A 182 -14.91 23.07 -14.06
CA ILE A 182 -14.09 22.47 -13.02
C ILE A 182 -13.14 23.57 -12.55
N ILE A 183 -13.47 24.19 -11.42
CA ILE A 183 -12.66 25.22 -10.78
C ILE A 183 -12.48 24.87 -9.32
N ASN A 184 -11.27 25.05 -8.80
CA ASN A 184 -10.98 25.03 -7.38
C ASN A 184 -11.28 26.43 -6.81
N PRO A 185 -12.42 26.66 -6.14
CA PRO A 185 -12.84 28.01 -5.77
C PRO A 185 -11.82 28.68 -4.86
N SER A 186 -11.18 27.86 -4.07
CA SER A 186 -10.19 28.31 -3.13
C SER A 186 -8.79 28.56 -3.70
N ALA A 187 -8.49 28.02 -4.88
CA ALA A 187 -7.26 28.37 -5.59
C ALA A 187 -7.34 29.74 -6.24
N VAL A 188 -8.56 30.10 -6.65
CA VAL A 188 -8.85 31.37 -7.30
C VAL A 188 -9.40 32.43 -6.34
N ASP A 189 -9.72 32.10 -5.09
CA ASP A 189 -9.96 33.05 -4.00
C ASP A 189 -8.62 33.70 -3.62
N MET A 190 -8.33 34.83 -4.27
CA MET A 190 -7.01 35.46 -4.26
C MET A 190 -6.84 36.45 -3.10
N ASP A 191 -7.92 36.88 -2.47
CA ASP A 191 -7.89 37.77 -1.29
C ASP A 191 -8.33 37.10 0.02
N ASN A 192 -8.75 35.84 -0.03
CA ASN A 192 -9.20 35.01 1.10
C ASN A 192 -10.48 35.51 1.79
N ASP A 193 -11.33 36.24 1.09
CA ASP A 193 -12.60 36.71 1.62
C ASP A 193 -13.71 35.63 1.59
N ARG A 194 -13.42 34.47 0.98
CA ARG A 194 -14.29 33.29 0.78
C ARG A 194 -15.43 33.49 -0.23
N SER A 195 -15.45 34.63 -0.92
CA SER A 195 -16.29 34.90 -2.06
C SER A 195 -15.49 34.63 -3.33
N LEU A 196 -16.19 34.33 -4.43
CA LEU A 196 -15.56 34.30 -5.76
C LEU A 196 -16.17 35.42 -6.58
N ASP A 197 -15.40 36.48 -6.80
CA ASP A 197 -15.91 37.66 -7.48
C ASP A 197 -14.89 38.33 -8.41
N ALA A 198 -15.16 39.57 -8.80
CA ALA A 198 -14.33 40.32 -9.72
C ALA A 198 -12.96 40.71 -9.12
N VAL A 199 -12.84 40.76 -7.79
CA VAL A 199 -11.60 41.03 -7.07
C VAL A 199 -10.62 39.89 -7.30
N ASP A 200 -11.07 38.65 -7.13
CA ASP A 200 -10.30 37.44 -7.44
C ASP A 200 -9.81 37.41 -8.88
N LEU A 201 -10.71 37.73 -9.81
CA LEU A 201 -10.41 37.78 -11.23
C LEU A 201 -9.32 38.83 -11.54
N ALA A 202 -9.39 39.99 -10.89
CA ALA A 202 -8.41 41.05 -11.06
C ALA A 202 -7.05 40.65 -10.49
N LEU A 203 -7.03 40.02 -9.32
CA LEU A 203 -5.80 39.56 -8.67
C LEU A 203 -5.13 38.42 -9.45
N LEU A 204 -5.90 37.44 -9.93
CA LEU A 204 -5.39 36.37 -10.79
C LEU A 204 -4.81 36.95 -12.09
N LYS A 205 -5.54 37.87 -12.73
CA LYS A 205 -5.05 38.57 -13.92
C LYS A 205 -3.76 39.35 -13.64
N ALA A 206 -3.62 39.98 -12.48
CA ALA A 206 -2.43 40.72 -12.09
C ALA A 206 -1.20 39.82 -11.94
N ILE A 207 -1.38 38.57 -11.50
CA ILE A 207 -0.29 37.57 -11.41
C ILE A 207 0.19 37.16 -12.81
N LEU A 208 -0.73 36.96 -13.75
CA LEU A 208 -0.43 36.49 -15.12
C LEU A 208 0.27 37.52 -16.01
N LEU A 209 0.24 38.80 -15.62
CA LEU A 209 0.79 39.92 -16.40
C LEU A 209 2.15 40.41 -15.87
N ARG A 210 2.77 39.67 -14.95
CA ARG A 210 4.09 39.97 -14.40
C ARG A 210 5.23 39.36 -15.21
#